data_AF-A0A8H4XS09-F1
#
_entry.id   AF-A0A8H4XS09-F1
#
_cell.length_a   1.000
_cell.length_b   1.000
_cell.length_c   1.000
_cell.angle_alpha   90.00
_cell.angle_beta   90.00
_cell.angle_gamma   90.00
#
_symmetry.space_group_name_H-M   'P 1'
#
loop_
_entity.id
_entity.type
_entity.pdbx_description
1 polymer ?
#
loop_
_entity_poly.entity_id
_entity_poly.type
_entity_poly.pdbx_seq_one_letter_code
_entity_poly.pdbx_strand_id
1 'polypeptide(L)'
;MGVSGGYQSARRGPSLSPGGDKNAIEQVLPLLELYSAKDKKTGKPCVTYIGPGGSGHYVKMCHNGIEGGLLSTTCEAWDIMHKGLGMSYDEIGDVFKAWSRHGELRNNFLLNIGVDICHRKKSAKGDGRGEGVDPAGGHVLDDVLDKVVQDDDNTEGTPLWSIMESAARHVSSPSLATAHYMRIASGNRNQRVRVAKKLDLPEPKRIDIKSKNDFLEKLRRAVYASFLCAFCQGLELIARASADEHWGVDLGKCIQIWRAGCIIQSEAIADMLQPILAQDVQIMNIKLIDEVSRDLHDNFEALKEIVLRGTESDACIPSLSASLEY
;
A
#
# COMPACT_ATOMS: atom_id res chain seq x y z
N MET A 1 14.15 16.03 -3.64
CA MET A 1 12.68 16.11 -3.60
C MET A 1 12.12 14.77 -4.01
N GLY A 2 11.25 14.18 -3.18
CA GLY A 2 10.53 12.97 -3.58
C GLY A 2 9.39 13.29 -4.56
N VAL A 3 9.15 12.38 -5.51
CA VAL A 3 8.05 12.47 -6.50
C VAL A 3 7.30 11.13 -6.50
N SER A 4 5.98 11.15 -6.36
CA SER A 4 5.12 9.96 -6.38
C SER A 4 3.99 10.10 -7.41
N GLY A 5 3.48 8.96 -7.91
CA GLY A 5 2.33 8.89 -8.80
C GLY A 5 2.54 8.19 -10.15
N GLY A 6 3.76 7.79 -10.48
CA GLY A 6 4.09 7.14 -11.75
C GLY A 6 3.98 8.06 -12.97
N TYR A 7 4.17 7.50 -14.17
CA TYR A 7 4.28 8.29 -15.40
C TYR A 7 3.01 9.10 -15.72
N GLN A 8 1.82 8.56 -15.41
CA GLN A 8 0.55 9.23 -15.68
C GLN A 8 0.36 10.46 -14.78
N SER A 9 0.65 10.32 -13.49
CA SER A 9 0.56 11.43 -12.54
C SER A 9 1.68 12.44 -12.75
N ALA A 10 2.89 12.03 -13.17
CA ALA A 10 3.93 12.98 -13.58
C ALA A 10 3.45 13.96 -14.68
N ARG A 11 2.54 13.52 -15.56
CA ARG A 11 1.93 14.37 -16.59
C ARG A 11 0.72 15.19 -16.10
N ARG A 12 0.00 14.71 -15.08
CA ARG A 12 -1.33 15.21 -14.66
C ARG A 12 -1.38 15.85 -13.28
N GLY A 13 -0.30 15.76 -12.52
CA GLY A 13 -0.23 16.16 -11.12
C GLY A 13 0.32 15.04 -10.25
N PRO A 14 1.63 15.02 -9.92
CA PRO A 14 2.19 14.11 -8.93
C PRO A 14 2.06 14.67 -7.51
N SER A 15 2.31 13.82 -6.52
CA SER A 15 2.62 14.25 -5.15
C SER A 15 4.11 14.56 -5.04
N LEU A 16 4.45 15.68 -4.39
CA LEU A 16 5.82 16.19 -4.30
C LEU A 16 6.21 16.47 -2.85
N SER A 17 7.41 16.03 -2.47
CA SER A 17 8.00 16.19 -1.12
C SER A 17 9.37 16.87 -1.21
N PRO A 18 9.42 18.19 -1.48
CA PRO A 18 10.68 18.94 -1.46
C PRO A 18 11.20 19.09 -0.02
N GLY A 19 12.48 18.79 0.17
CA GLY A 19 13.24 19.08 1.39
C GLY A 19 14.64 19.53 0.99
N GLY A 20 15.31 20.31 1.85
CA GLY A 20 16.59 20.93 1.55
C GLY A 20 16.68 22.37 2.05
N ASP A 21 17.39 23.22 1.32
CA ASP A 21 17.49 24.65 1.65
C ASP A 21 16.12 25.34 1.51
N LYS A 22 15.67 26.00 2.58
CA LYS A 22 14.35 26.61 2.66
C LYS A 22 14.19 27.72 1.62
N ASN A 23 15.19 28.59 1.45
CA ASN A 23 15.12 29.71 0.51
C ASN A 23 15.06 29.23 -0.95
N ALA A 24 15.81 28.18 -1.29
CA ALA A 24 15.77 27.57 -2.60
C ALA A 24 14.41 26.91 -2.87
N ILE A 25 13.83 26.24 -1.89
CA ILE A 25 12.51 25.61 -2.03
C ILE A 25 11.40 26.65 -2.15
N GLU A 26 11.42 27.71 -1.35
CA GLU A 26 10.46 28.80 -1.44
C GLU A 26 10.44 29.46 -2.83
N GLN A 27 11.59 29.56 -3.50
CA GLN A 27 11.67 30.09 -4.87
C GLN A 27 10.99 29.18 -5.91
N VAL A 28 11.10 27.86 -5.77
CA VAL A 28 10.53 26.90 -6.73
C VAL A 28 9.12 26.46 -6.37
N LEU A 29 8.69 26.64 -5.11
CA LEU A 29 7.41 26.15 -4.60
C LEU A 29 6.20 26.62 -5.42
N PRO A 30 6.09 27.89 -5.87
CA PRO A 30 4.96 28.32 -6.71
C PRO A 30 4.84 27.51 -8.01
N LEU A 31 5.98 27.14 -8.62
CA LEU A 31 6.00 26.30 -9.81
C LEU A 31 5.57 24.87 -9.47
N LEU A 32 6.07 24.31 -8.36
CA LEU A 32 5.72 22.97 -7.93
C LEU A 32 4.23 22.86 -7.57
N GLU A 33 3.65 23.89 -6.93
CA GLU A 33 2.23 23.95 -6.59
C GLU A 33 1.34 23.93 -7.84
N LEU A 34 1.77 24.63 -8.90
CA LEU A 34 1.08 24.64 -10.19
C LEU A 34 1.04 23.25 -10.84
N TYR A 35 2.13 22.50 -10.76
CA TYR A 35 2.26 21.18 -11.39
C TYR A 35 1.82 20.01 -10.53
N SER A 36 1.78 20.15 -9.21
CA SER A 36 1.36 19.08 -8.30
C SER A 36 -0.10 18.69 -8.49
N ALA A 37 -0.47 17.48 -8.06
CA ALA A 37 -1.87 17.14 -7.87
C ALA A 37 -2.54 18.13 -6.90
N LYS A 38 -3.86 18.26 -6.99
CA LYS A 38 -4.63 19.01 -6.01
C LYS A 38 -5.62 18.07 -5.34
N ASP A 39 -5.74 18.19 -4.02
CA ASP A 39 -6.80 17.50 -3.30
C ASP A 39 -8.15 17.98 -3.83
N LYS A 40 -8.98 17.05 -4.30
CA LYS A 40 -10.28 17.36 -4.90
C LYS A 40 -11.24 18.01 -3.90
N LYS A 41 -11.06 17.76 -2.60
CA LYS A 41 -11.94 18.26 -1.53
C LYS A 41 -11.57 19.67 -1.11
N THR A 42 -10.29 19.94 -0.88
CA THR A 42 -9.81 21.23 -0.34
C THR A 42 -9.23 22.16 -1.40
N GLY A 43 -8.93 21.66 -2.60
CA GLY A 43 -8.22 22.40 -3.65
C GLY A 43 -6.74 22.63 -3.36
N LYS A 44 -6.22 22.18 -2.20
CA LYS A 44 -4.83 22.38 -1.81
C LYS A 44 -3.87 21.56 -2.68
N PRO A 45 -2.72 22.13 -3.04
CA PRO A 45 -1.71 21.40 -3.81
C PRO A 45 -1.07 20.30 -2.97
N CYS A 46 -0.74 19.18 -3.62
CA CYS A 46 -0.07 18.01 -3.05
C CYS A 46 1.45 18.20 -3.10
N VAL A 47 1.89 19.37 -2.64
CA VAL A 47 3.29 19.71 -2.43
C VAL A 47 3.42 20.61 -1.21
N THR A 48 4.50 20.46 -0.46
CA THR A 48 4.87 21.37 0.63
C THR A 48 6.34 21.20 0.99
N TYR A 49 6.95 22.22 1.59
CA TYR A 49 8.29 22.09 2.17
C TYR A 49 8.23 21.12 3.35
N ILE A 50 8.96 20.01 3.24
CA ILE A 50 8.97 18.93 4.23
C ILE A 50 9.88 19.25 5.41
N GLY A 51 11.04 19.85 5.14
CA GLY A 51 12.07 20.09 6.14
C GLY A 51 13.45 20.27 5.51
N PRO A 52 14.51 20.42 6.34
CA PRO A 52 15.87 20.60 5.86
C PRO A 52 16.45 19.30 5.29
N GLY A 53 17.63 19.42 4.66
CA GLY A 53 18.45 18.27 4.24
C GLY A 53 17.69 17.25 3.37
N GLY A 54 17.88 15.96 3.71
CA GLY A 54 17.29 14.83 2.97
C GLY A 54 15.83 14.51 3.31
N SER A 55 15.17 15.27 4.19
CA SER A 55 13.84 14.97 4.74
C SER A 55 12.79 14.64 3.68
N GLY A 56 12.76 15.38 2.57
CA GLY A 56 11.85 15.13 1.46
C GLY A 56 12.04 13.77 0.77
N HIS A 57 13.29 13.32 0.61
CA HIS A 57 13.57 11.96 0.11
C HIS A 57 13.20 10.90 1.15
N TYR A 58 13.44 11.18 2.43
CA TYR A 58 13.11 10.27 3.52
C TYR A 58 11.60 10.02 3.63
N VAL A 59 10.79 11.08 3.56
CA VAL A 59 9.32 10.96 3.52
C VAL A 59 8.87 10.14 2.30
N LYS A 60 9.53 10.31 1.14
CA LYS A 60 9.21 9.50 -0.05
C LYS A 60 9.61 8.03 0.10
N MET A 61 10.74 7.74 0.74
CA MET A 61 11.14 6.38 1.07
C MET A 61 10.10 5.71 1.98
N CYS A 62 9.66 6.39 3.04
CA CYS A 62 8.62 5.90 3.94
C CYS A 62 7.28 5.70 3.21
N HIS A 63 6.89 6.61 2.32
CA HIS A 63 5.73 6.43 1.44
C HIS A 63 5.81 5.12 0.65
N ASN A 64 6.97 4.80 0.05
CA ASN A 64 7.11 3.53 -0.68
C ASN A 64 7.14 2.30 0.24
N GLY A 65 7.58 2.44 1.48
CA GLY A 65 7.39 1.41 2.50
C GLY A 65 5.91 1.12 2.74
N ILE A 66 5.12 2.16 3.03
CA ILE A 66 3.66 2.09 3.21
C ILE A 66 3.00 1.45 1.97
N GLU A 67 3.39 1.89 0.77
CA GLU A 67 2.90 1.34 -0.50
C GLU A 67 3.08 -0.18 -0.59
N GLY A 68 4.24 -0.70 -0.17
CA GLY A 68 4.50 -2.13 -0.13
C GLY A 68 3.54 -2.87 0.80
N GLY A 69 3.30 -2.34 2.01
CA GLY A 69 2.36 -2.92 2.97
C GLY A 69 0.92 -2.96 2.46
N LEU A 70 0.44 -1.87 1.87
CA LEU A 70 -0.90 -1.79 1.27
C LEU A 70 -1.03 -2.74 0.07
N LEU A 71 -0.04 -2.78 -0.82
CA LEU A 71 -0.07 -3.63 -1.99
C LEU A 71 -0.07 -5.12 -1.60
N SER A 72 0.80 -5.53 -0.68
CA SER A 72 0.85 -6.92 -0.19
C SER A 72 -0.49 -7.35 0.42
N THR A 73 -1.05 -6.52 1.31
CA THR A 73 -2.38 -6.76 1.90
C THR A 73 -3.47 -6.89 0.83
N THR A 74 -3.44 -6.05 -0.21
CA THR A 74 -4.40 -6.12 -1.32
C THR A 74 -4.25 -7.42 -2.12
N CYS A 75 -3.01 -7.85 -2.38
CA CYS A 75 -2.73 -9.12 -3.05
C CYS A 75 -3.18 -10.33 -2.22
N GLU A 76 -3.02 -10.30 -0.89
CA GLU A 76 -3.48 -11.36 0.01
C GLU A 76 -5.01 -11.46 0.02
N ALA A 77 -5.71 -10.32 0.07
CA ALA A 77 -7.18 -10.31 -0.06
C ALA A 77 -7.65 -10.84 -1.42
N TRP A 78 -6.94 -10.47 -2.50
CA TRP A 78 -7.19 -11.01 -3.84
C TRP A 78 -7.01 -12.53 -3.87
N ASP A 79 -5.92 -13.06 -3.29
CA ASP A 79 -5.62 -14.49 -3.28
C ASP A 79 -6.64 -15.28 -2.44
N ILE A 80 -7.06 -14.74 -1.29
CA ILE A 80 -8.15 -15.30 -0.48
C ILE A 80 -9.45 -15.39 -1.29
N MET A 81 -9.83 -14.33 -2.01
CA MET A 81 -11.06 -14.37 -2.83
C MET A 81 -10.92 -15.35 -4.00
N HIS A 82 -9.77 -15.39 -4.65
CA HIS A 82 -9.55 -16.22 -5.83
C HIS A 82 -9.40 -17.71 -5.47
N LYS A 83 -8.45 -18.04 -4.61
CA LYS A 83 -8.15 -19.43 -4.21
C LYS A 83 -8.98 -19.92 -3.04
N GLY A 84 -9.24 -19.06 -2.04
CA GLY A 84 -10.07 -19.43 -0.89
C GLY A 84 -11.56 -19.52 -1.25
N LEU A 85 -12.10 -18.54 -1.97
CA LEU A 85 -13.55 -18.47 -2.27
C LEU A 85 -13.91 -18.91 -3.70
N GLY A 86 -12.94 -19.13 -4.58
CA GLY A 86 -13.20 -19.55 -5.96
C GLY A 86 -13.79 -18.48 -6.86
N MET A 87 -13.58 -17.21 -6.51
CA MET A 87 -14.09 -16.09 -7.29
C MET A 87 -13.29 -15.91 -8.57
N SER A 88 -13.99 -15.61 -9.66
CA SER A 88 -13.38 -15.15 -10.90
C SER A 88 -12.74 -13.76 -10.73
N TYR A 89 -11.79 -13.40 -11.59
CA TYR A 89 -11.20 -12.06 -11.52
C TYR A 89 -12.24 -10.96 -11.71
N ASP A 90 -13.26 -11.17 -12.54
CA ASP A 90 -14.30 -10.17 -12.77
C ASP A 90 -15.11 -9.90 -11.49
N GLU A 91 -15.48 -10.94 -10.74
CA GLU A 91 -16.13 -10.80 -9.44
C GLU A 91 -15.24 -10.10 -8.41
N ILE A 92 -13.93 -10.41 -8.39
CA ILE A 92 -12.98 -9.77 -7.48
C ILE A 92 -12.84 -8.27 -7.82
N GLY A 93 -12.77 -7.94 -9.11
CA GLY A 93 -12.77 -6.55 -9.58
C GLY A 93 -14.03 -5.80 -9.14
N ASP A 94 -15.20 -6.45 -9.17
CA ASP A 94 -16.44 -5.85 -8.68
C ASP A 94 -16.45 -5.65 -7.15
N VAL A 95 -15.86 -6.57 -6.38
CA VAL A 95 -15.67 -6.39 -4.93
C VAL A 95 -14.75 -5.21 -4.64
N PHE A 96 -13.58 -5.14 -5.26
CA PHE A 96 -12.66 -4.00 -5.09
C PHE A 96 -13.30 -2.68 -5.51
N LYS A 97 -14.13 -2.68 -6.55
CA LYS A 97 -14.89 -1.51 -6.99
C LYS A 97 -15.94 -1.09 -5.99
N ALA A 98 -16.60 -2.03 -5.31
CA ALA A 98 -17.52 -1.74 -4.23
C ALA A 98 -16.77 -1.13 -3.03
N TRP A 99 -15.64 -1.72 -2.64
CA TRP A 99 -14.80 -1.24 -1.54
C TRP A 99 -14.21 0.15 -1.82
N SER A 100 -13.83 0.45 -3.07
CA SER A 100 -13.23 1.75 -3.42
C SER A 100 -14.25 2.89 -3.55
N ARG A 101 -15.56 2.59 -3.53
CA ARG A 101 -16.62 3.61 -3.63
C ARG A 101 -17.07 4.17 -2.29
N HIS A 102 -17.08 3.34 -1.25
CA HIS A 102 -17.72 3.67 0.03
C HIS A 102 -16.89 3.21 1.23
N GLY A 103 -17.23 3.70 2.42
CA GLY A 103 -16.59 3.30 3.67
C GLY A 103 -15.14 3.76 3.81
N GLU A 104 -14.38 2.98 4.56
CA GLU A 104 -13.01 3.30 4.99
C GLU A 104 -11.95 2.99 3.93
N LEU A 105 -12.32 2.30 2.85
CA LEU A 105 -11.46 2.03 1.70
C LEU A 105 -11.77 2.91 0.48
N ARG A 106 -12.67 3.89 0.63
CA ARG A 106 -13.09 4.77 -0.46
C ARG A 106 -11.93 5.54 -1.07
N ASN A 107 -12.00 5.75 -2.38
CA ASN A 107 -11.05 6.53 -3.18
C ASN A 107 -9.59 6.10 -2.99
N ASN A 108 -9.37 4.82 -2.65
CA ASN A 108 -8.05 4.22 -2.55
C ASN A 108 -7.48 3.91 -3.94
N PHE A 109 -6.29 4.41 -4.25
CA PHE A 109 -5.69 4.25 -5.58
C PHE A 109 -5.33 2.79 -5.90
N LEU A 110 -4.76 2.05 -4.94
CA LEU A 110 -4.36 0.66 -5.13
C LEU A 110 -5.56 -0.26 -5.40
N LEU A 111 -6.68 -0.04 -4.71
CA LEU A 111 -7.92 -0.77 -5.03
C LEU A 111 -8.43 -0.45 -6.43
N ASN A 112 -8.39 0.82 -6.85
CA ASN A 112 -8.85 1.20 -8.19
C ASN A 112 -8.03 0.55 -9.32
N ILE A 113 -6.70 0.52 -9.20
CA ILE A 113 -5.89 -0.23 -10.18
C ILE A 113 -6.11 -1.75 -10.06
N GLY A 114 -6.46 -2.24 -8.87
CA GLY A 114 -6.91 -3.61 -8.62
C GLY A 114 -8.19 -3.96 -9.40
N VAL A 115 -9.15 -3.05 -9.48
CA VAL A 115 -10.35 -3.18 -10.34
C VAL A 115 -9.92 -3.29 -11.80
N ASP A 116 -9.12 -2.33 -12.26
CA ASP A 116 -8.72 -2.24 -13.66
C ASP A 116 -7.98 -3.50 -14.12
N ILE A 117 -7.06 -4.02 -13.31
CA ILE A 117 -6.28 -5.21 -13.67
C ILE A 117 -7.12 -6.50 -13.63
N CYS A 118 -8.04 -6.62 -12.67
CA CYS A 118 -8.95 -7.76 -12.57
C CYS A 118 -9.94 -7.82 -13.75
N HIS A 119 -10.36 -6.67 -14.29
CA HIS A 119 -11.24 -6.59 -15.47
C HIS A 119 -10.48 -6.57 -16.79
N ARG A 120 -9.13 -6.55 -16.77
CA ARG A 120 -8.35 -6.40 -18.00
C ARG A 120 -8.33 -7.67 -18.82
N LYS A 121 -9.12 -7.70 -19.88
CA LYS A 121 -9.12 -8.77 -20.88
C LYS A 121 -7.90 -8.69 -21.80
N LYS A 122 -7.44 -9.86 -22.25
CA LYS A 122 -6.48 -10.00 -23.35
C LYS A 122 -7.05 -9.41 -24.62
N SER A 123 -6.17 -8.87 -25.46
CA SER A 123 -6.55 -8.24 -26.73
C SER A 123 -6.45 -9.26 -27.85
N ALA A 124 -7.37 -9.24 -28.81
CA ALA A 124 -7.30 -10.13 -29.98
C ALA A 124 -6.03 -9.92 -30.82
N LYS A 125 -5.35 -8.78 -30.67
CA LYS A 125 -4.09 -8.44 -31.33
C LYS A 125 -2.87 -8.55 -30.39
N GLY A 126 -3.08 -8.92 -29.14
CA GLY A 126 -2.06 -8.86 -28.10
C GLY A 126 -1.47 -7.46 -27.94
N ASP A 127 -0.18 -7.41 -27.66
CA ASP A 127 0.67 -6.21 -27.64
C ASP A 127 1.19 -5.79 -29.04
N GLY A 128 0.77 -6.50 -30.09
CA GLY A 128 1.26 -6.30 -31.46
C GLY A 128 2.63 -6.94 -31.75
N ARG A 129 3.24 -7.64 -30.77
CA ARG A 129 4.48 -8.43 -30.90
C ARG A 129 4.25 -9.93 -30.67
N GLY A 130 3.01 -10.32 -30.38
CA GLY A 130 2.58 -11.71 -30.23
C GLY A 130 2.34 -12.13 -28.78
N GLU A 131 2.56 -11.26 -27.79
CA GLU A 131 2.24 -11.52 -26.39
C GLU A 131 0.82 -11.05 -26.06
N GLY A 132 0.12 -11.79 -25.20
CA GLY A 132 -1.25 -11.46 -24.77
C GLY A 132 -2.32 -11.62 -25.86
N VAL A 133 -2.03 -12.38 -26.94
CA VAL A 133 -3.02 -12.76 -27.97
C VAL A 133 -3.85 -13.92 -27.43
N ASP A 134 -5.15 -13.70 -27.25
CA ASP A 134 -6.08 -14.79 -26.96
C ASP A 134 -7.39 -14.61 -27.75
N PRO A 135 -7.63 -15.39 -28.81
CA PRO A 135 -8.86 -15.34 -29.59
C PRO A 135 -10.10 -15.81 -28.82
N ALA A 136 -9.93 -16.64 -27.78
CA ALA A 136 -11.02 -17.23 -27.00
C ALA A 136 -11.48 -16.32 -25.84
N GLY A 137 -10.74 -15.25 -25.57
CA GLY A 137 -10.93 -14.40 -24.41
C GLY A 137 -10.24 -14.98 -23.17
N GLY A 138 -9.73 -14.09 -22.33
CA GLY A 138 -8.96 -14.41 -21.12
C GLY A 138 -8.53 -13.12 -20.46
N HIS A 139 -7.89 -13.19 -19.30
CA HIS A 139 -7.43 -12.00 -18.58
C HIS A 139 -5.93 -11.82 -18.70
N VAL A 140 -5.46 -10.58 -18.76
CA VAL A 140 -4.02 -10.30 -18.84
C VAL A 140 -3.27 -10.90 -17.64
N LEU A 141 -3.92 -10.96 -16.47
CA LEU A 141 -3.38 -11.57 -15.26
C LEU A 141 -2.93 -13.03 -15.44
N ASP A 142 -3.55 -13.79 -16.33
CA ASP A 142 -3.19 -15.20 -16.57
C ASP A 142 -1.76 -15.37 -17.11
N ASP A 143 -1.22 -14.33 -17.76
CA ASP A 143 0.12 -14.34 -18.33
C ASP A 143 1.17 -13.69 -17.41
N VAL A 144 0.74 -13.12 -16.28
CA VAL A 144 1.65 -12.44 -15.34
C VAL A 144 2.28 -13.46 -14.41
N LEU A 145 3.60 -13.59 -14.48
CA LEU A 145 4.34 -14.44 -13.55
C LEU A 145 4.30 -13.86 -12.13
N ASP A 146 4.19 -14.73 -11.13
CA ASP A 146 4.31 -14.43 -9.69
C ASP A 146 5.76 -14.13 -9.27
N LYS A 147 6.44 -13.27 -10.04
CA LYS A 147 7.86 -12.96 -9.89
C LYS A 147 8.06 -11.46 -10.04
N VAL A 148 8.38 -10.79 -8.95
CA VAL A 148 8.92 -9.43 -9.03
C VAL A 148 10.30 -9.44 -9.66
N VAL A 149 10.58 -8.39 -10.42
CA VAL A 149 11.89 -8.15 -11.03
C VAL A 149 12.61 -7.11 -10.17
N GLN A 150 13.84 -7.44 -9.78
CA GLN A 150 14.72 -6.54 -9.04
C GLN A 150 15.25 -5.43 -9.96
N ASP A 151 15.73 -4.34 -9.36
CA ASP A 151 16.39 -3.27 -10.08
C ASP A 151 17.75 -3.73 -10.65
N ASP A 152 18.40 -2.89 -11.45
CA ASP A 152 19.66 -3.20 -12.16
C ASP A 152 20.80 -3.61 -11.19
N ASP A 153 20.73 -3.21 -9.92
CA ASP A 153 21.69 -3.56 -8.86
C ASP A 153 21.31 -4.82 -8.05
N ASN A 154 20.25 -5.53 -8.46
CA ASN A 154 19.64 -6.66 -7.76
C ASN A 154 19.01 -6.32 -6.40
N THR A 155 18.73 -5.04 -6.13
CA THR A 155 17.95 -4.63 -4.96
C THR A 155 16.49 -4.33 -5.35
N GLU A 156 15.66 -4.18 -4.33
CA GLU A 156 14.26 -3.73 -4.47
C GLU A 156 14.12 -2.23 -4.12
N GLY A 157 15.25 -1.48 -4.14
CA GLY A 157 15.29 -0.02 -3.99
C GLY A 157 14.67 0.52 -2.70
N THR A 158 13.73 1.46 -2.83
CA THR A 158 13.22 2.26 -1.71
C THR A 158 12.51 1.47 -0.59
N PRO A 159 11.71 0.42 -0.86
CA PRO A 159 11.24 -0.49 0.19
C PRO A 159 12.35 -1.06 1.07
N LEU A 160 13.49 -1.49 0.52
CA LEU A 160 14.60 -2.04 1.31
C LEU A 160 15.13 -1.01 2.30
N TRP A 161 15.37 0.22 1.82
CA TRP A 161 15.87 1.31 2.67
C TRP A 161 14.90 1.65 3.81
N SER A 162 13.59 1.61 3.57
CA SER A 162 12.60 1.84 4.62
C SER A 162 12.68 0.79 5.74
N ILE A 163 12.98 -0.47 5.41
CA ILE A 163 13.12 -1.54 6.41
C ILE A 163 14.44 -1.45 7.15
N MET A 164 15.52 -1.07 6.46
CA MET A 164 16.81 -0.80 7.10
C MET A 164 16.69 0.33 8.12
N GLU A 165 16.04 1.43 7.76
CA GLU A 165 15.84 2.57 8.65
C GLU A 165 14.92 2.24 9.84
N SER A 166 13.84 1.47 9.63
CA SER A 166 12.96 1.10 10.75
C SER A 166 13.67 0.22 11.77
N ALA A 167 14.46 -0.75 11.31
CA ALA A 167 15.30 -1.57 12.18
C ALA A 167 16.37 -0.74 12.90
N ALA A 168 17.11 0.10 12.18
CA ALA A 168 18.18 0.92 12.75
C ALA A 168 17.68 1.92 13.79
N ARG A 169 16.48 2.49 13.59
CA ARG A 169 15.87 3.46 14.51
C ARG A 169 15.01 2.83 15.59
N HIS A 170 14.96 1.50 15.68
CA HIS A 170 14.12 0.75 16.61
C HIS A 170 12.63 1.15 16.51
N VAL A 171 12.10 1.26 15.30
CA VAL A 171 10.68 1.48 15.01
C VAL A 171 10.10 0.17 14.46
N SER A 172 9.12 -0.39 15.17
CA SER A 172 8.49 -1.66 14.77
C SER A 172 7.63 -1.47 13.52
N SER A 173 8.01 -2.12 12.41
CA SER A 173 7.27 -2.06 11.14
C SER A 173 7.05 -3.45 10.49
N PRO A 174 6.45 -4.42 11.20
CA PRO A 174 6.36 -5.81 10.74
C PRO A 174 5.51 -5.99 9.48
N SER A 175 4.44 -5.21 9.30
CA SER A 175 3.60 -5.28 8.10
C SER A 175 4.38 -4.85 6.86
N LEU A 176 5.16 -3.77 6.97
CA LEU A 176 6.02 -3.28 5.88
C LEU A 176 7.17 -4.25 5.60
N ALA A 177 7.82 -4.76 6.64
CA ALA A 177 8.96 -5.67 6.52
C ALA A 177 8.54 -6.99 5.86
N THR A 178 7.41 -7.55 6.29
CA THR A 178 6.90 -8.80 5.75
C THR A 178 6.50 -8.68 4.28
N ALA A 179 5.84 -7.57 3.90
CA ALA A 179 5.54 -7.26 2.51
C ALA A 179 6.81 -7.25 1.64
N HIS A 180 7.90 -6.67 2.15
CA HIS A 180 9.18 -6.63 1.46
C HIS A 180 9.84 -8.02 1.35
N TYR A 181 9.91 -8.78 2.44
CA TYR A 181 10.52 -10.11 2.42
C TYR A 181 9.78 -11.09 1.50
N MET A 182 8.45 -10.99 1.41
CA MET A 182 7.67 -11.85 0.53
C MET A 182 7.81 -11.45 -0.95
N ARG A 183 8.08 -10.17 -1.23
CA ARG A 183 8.57 -9.75 -2.55
C ARG A 183 9.91 -10.40 -2.90
N ILE A 184 10.91 -10.33 -2.02
CA ILE A 184 12.20 -11.00 -2.24
C ILE A 184 12.01 -12.50 -2.53
N ALA A 185 11.17 -13.18 -1.74
CA ALA A 185 10.84 -14.58 -1.97
C ALA A 185 10.24 -14.80 -3.37
N SER A 186 9.28 -13.96 -3.78
CA SER A 186 8.64 -14.03 -5.10
C SER A 186 9.63 -13.92 -6.27
N GLY A 187 10.66 -13.08 -6.15
CA GLY A 187 11.70 -12.87 -7.17
C GLY A 187 12.49 -14.13 -7.51
N ASN A 188 12.65 -15.04 -6.53
CA ASN A 188 13.35 -16.31 -6.70
C ASN A 188 12.43 -17.47 -7.14
N ARG A 189 11.56 -17.23 -8.12
CA ARG A 189 10.53 -18.18 -8.58
C ARG A 189 11.07 -19.56 -8.94
N ASN A 190 12.18 -19.64 -9.66
CA ASN A 190 12.75 -20.92 -10.10
C ASN A 190 13.13 -21.82 -8.92
N GLN A 191 13.68 -21.27 -7.84
CA GLN A 191 13.95 -22.05 -6.64
C GLN A 191 12.68 -22.34 -5.85
N ARG A 192 11.74 -21.38 -5.72
CA ARG A 192 10.47 -21.60 -5.02
C ARG A 192 9.68 -22.78 -5.57
N VAL A 193 9.53 -22.89 -6.89
CA VAL A 193 8.80 -24.01 -7.52
C VAL A 193 9.49 -25.36 -7.24
N ARG A 194 10.83 -25.39 -7.25
CA ARG A 194 11.60 -26.61 -6.89
C ARG A 194 11.44 -26.97 -5.42
N VAL A 195 11.46 -25.99 -4.52
CA VAL A 195 11.26 -26.17 -3.08
C VAL A 195 9.84 -26.64 -2.79
N ALA A 196 8.82 -26.03 -3.39
CA ALA A 196 7.43 -26.45 -3.24
C ALA A 196 7.22 -27.92 -3.62
N LYS A 197 7.77 -28.35 -4.77
CA LYS A 197 7.75 -29.76 -5.19
C LYS A 197 8.52 -30.68 -4.23
N LYS A 198 9.63 -30.20 -3.66
CA LYS A 198 10.47 -31.01 -2.76
C LYS A 198 9.84 -31.19 -1.38
N LEU A 199 9.14 -30.18 -0.90
CA LEU A 199 8.44 -30.17 0.40
C LEU A 199 7.05 -30.79 0.33
N ASP A 200 6.51 -31.02 -0.87
CA ASP A 200 5.11 -31.41 -1.07
C ASP A 200 4.16 -30.43 -0.36
N LEU A 201 4.39 -29.12 -0.61
CA LEU A 201 3.63 -28.07 0.06
C LEU A 201 2.14 -28.18 -0.27
N PRO A 202 1.25 -28.03 0.72
CA PRO A 202 -0.18 -27.98 0.47
C PRO A 202 -0.53 -26.78 -0.39
N GLU A 203 -1.49 -26.96 -1.30
CA GLU A 203 -2.10 -25.85 -2.02
C GLU A 203 -3.22 -25.22 -1.17
N PRO A 204 -3.49 -23.91 -1.31
CA PRO A 204 -4.59 -23.25 -0.64
C PRO A 204 -5.93 -23.96 -0.89
N LYS A 205 -6.63 -24.28 0.20
CA LYS A 205 -7.92 -24.98 0.18
C LYS A 205 -9.08 -23.99 0.04
N ARG A 206 -10.24 -24.49 -0.38
CA ARG A 206 -11.49 -23.71 -0.31
C ARG A 206 -11.84 -23.43 1.15
N ILE A 207 -12.21 -22.19 1.45
CA ILE A 207 -12.67 -21.78 2.77
C ILE A 207 -14.16 -22.11 2.87
N ASP A 208 -14.54 -22.91 3.87
CA ASP A 208 -15.94 -23.17 4.16
C ASP A 208 -16.58 -21.90 4.77
N ILE A 209 -17.60 -21.37 4.11
CA ILE A 209 -18.27 -20.12 4.51
C ILE A 209 -19.78 -20.33 4.54
N LYS A 210 -20.43 -19.77 5.56
CA LYS A 210 -21.89 -19.73 5.66
C LYS A 210 -22.50 -18.64 4.78
N SER A 211 -21.80 -17.52 4.62
CA SER A 211 -22.23 -16.36 3.85
C SER A 211 -21.04 -15.70 3.17
N LYS A 212 -21.06 -15.64 1.83
CA LYS A 212 -20.04 -14.95 1.02
C LYS A 212 -19.97 -13.46 1.37
N ASN A 213 -21.13 -12.81 1.54
CA ASN A 213 -21.18 -11.38 1.82
C ASN A 213 -20.62 -11.02 3.19
N ASP A 214 -20.93 -11.81 4.23
CA ASP A 214 -20.36 -11.61 5.58
C ASP A 214 -18.84 -11.79 5.57
N PHE A 215 -18.35 -12.85 4.90
CA PHE A 215 -16.92 -13.09 4.78
C PHE A 215 -16.21 -11.96 4.03
N LEU A 216 -16.78 -11.48 2.92
CA LEU A 216 -16.21 -10.36 2.17
C LEU A 216 -16.20 -9.05 2.97
N GLU A 217 -17.21 -8.80 3.80
CA GLU A 217 -17.20 -7.64 4.70
C GLU A 217 -16.09 -7.76 5.76
N LYS A 218 -15.91 -8.94 6.36
CA LYS A 218 -14.80 -9.17 7.30
C LYS A 218 -13.44 -9.02 6.63
N LEU A 219 -13.30 -9.53 5.40
CA LEU A 219 -12.07 -9.35 4.61
C LEU A 219 -11.81 -7.88 4.30
N ARG A 220 -12.84 -7.10 3.94
CA ARG A 220 -12.73 -5.66 3.72
C ARG A 220 -12.22 -4.94 4.97
N ARG A 221 -12.78 -5.28 6.13
CA ARG A 221 -12.40 -4.73 7.43
C ARG A 221 -10.97 -5.10 7.83
N ALA A 222 -10.56 -6.33 7.57
CA ALA A 222 -9.19 -6.80 7.76
C ALA A 222 -8.18 -6.05 6.88
N VAL A 223 -8.53 -5.81 5.61
CA VAL A 223 -7.72 -5.00 4.68
C VAL A 223 -7.60 -3.56 5.17
N TYR A 224 -8.71 -2.96 5.62
CA TYR A 224 -8.70 -1.61 6.18
C TYR A 224 -7.80 -1.50 7.42
N ALA A 225 -7.95 -2.41 8.39
CA ALA A 225 -7.12 -2.43 9.58
C ALA A 225 -5.63 -2.55 9.23
N SER A 226 -5.29 -3.43 8.28
CA SER A 226 -3.90 -3.62 7.84
C SER A 226 -3.34 -2.41 7.09
N PHE A 227 -4.17 -1.70 6.31
CA PHE A 227 -3.78 -0.41 5.71
C PHE A 227 -3.48 0.63 6.80
N LEU A 228 -4.34 0.72 7.83
CA LEU A 228 -4.15 1.65 8.94
C LEU A 228 -2.88 1.31 9.74
N CYS A 229 -2.59 0.03 9.99
CA CYS A 229 -1.32 -0.42 10.60
C CYS A 229 -0.10 0.01 9.76
N ALA A 230 -0.15 -0.16 8.43
CA ALA A 230 0.93 0.27 7.54
C ALA A 230 1.16 1.79 7.59
N PHE A 231 0.09 2.60 7.62
CA PHE A 231 0.18 4.05 7.83
C PHE A 231 0.78 4.39 9.19
N CYS A 232 0.37 3.72 10.27
CA CYS A 232 0.95 3.91 11.60
C CYS A 232 2.46 3.67 11.57
N GLN A 233 2.89 2.50 11.10
CA GLN A 233 4.31 2.12 11.05
C GLN A 233 5.15 3.11 10.24
N GLY A 234 4.66 3.55 9.07
CA GLY A 234 5.39 4.49 8.23
C GLY A 234 5.46 5.91 8.81
N LEU A 235 4.38 6.40 9.42
CA LEU A 235 4.35 7.71 10.07
C LEU A 235 5.19 7.74 11.36
N GLU A 236 5.18 6.66 12.14
CA GLU A 236 6.03 6.49 13.32
C GLU A 236 7.51 6.54 12.94
N LEU A 237 7.88 5.96 11.79
CA LEU A 237 9.25 6.03 11.26
C LEU A 237 9.64 7.46 10.86
N ILE A 238 8.74 8.21 10.21
CA ILE A 238 8.96 9.62 9.88
C ILE A 238 9.10 10.46 11.15
N ALA A 239 8.24 10.23 12.15
CA ALA A 239 8.28 10.95 13.43
C ALA A 239 9.62 10.74 14.15
N ARG A 240 10.09 9.48 14.22
CA ARG A 240 11.38 9.14 14.81
C ARG A 240 12.54 9.81 14.08
N ALA A 241 12.60 9.66 12.75
CA ALA A 241 13.66 10.28 11.97
C ALA A 241 13.66 11.81 12.09
N SER A 242 12.49 12.43 12.07
CA SER A 242 12.37 13.88 12.24
C SER A 242 12.90 14.35 13.60
N ALA A 243 12.68 13.58 14.66
CA ALA A 243 13.19 13.89 15.99
C ALA A 243 14.72 13.74 16.06
N ASP A 244 15.26 12.62 15.57
CA ASP A 244 16.70 12.32 15.60
C ASP A 244 17.50 13.34 14.77
N GLU A 245 16.98 13.71 13.61
CA GLU A 245 17.66 14.59 12.64
C GLU A 245 17.28 16.07 12.80
N HIS A 246 16.41 16.39 13.76
CA HIS A 246 15.91 17.75 14.02
C HIS A 246 15.28 18.41 12.79
N TRP A 247 14.58 17.63 11.96
CA TRP A 247 14.00 18.13 10.70
C TRP A 247 12.73 18.95 10.89
N GLY A 248 12.00 18.76 11.99
CA GLY A 248 10.73 19.43 12.22
C GLY A 248 9.67 19.09 11.15
N VAL A 249 9.64 17.83 10.70
CA VAL A 249 8.66 17.34 9.73
C VAL A 249 7.27 17.37 10.35
N ASP A 250 6.34 18.03 9.65
CA ASP A 250 4.93 18.07 9.99
C ASP A 250 4.20 16.87 9.34
N LEU A 251 3.71 15.95 10.19
CA LEU A 251 3.03 14.74 9.72
C LEU A 251 1.67 15.06 9.07
N GLY A 252 0.97 16.10 9.54
CA GLY A 252 -0.26 16.57 8.91
C GLY A 252 -0.02 17.04 7.47
N LYS A 253 1.11 17.72 7.22
CA LYS A 253 1.57 18.07 5.87
C LYS A 253 1.97 16.86 5.04
N CYS A 254 2.57 15.84 5.64
CA CYS A 254 2.83 14.56 4.96
C CYS A 254 1.52 13.92 4.46
N ILE A 255 0.49 13.85 5.32
CA ILE A 255 -0.83 13.36 4.90
C ILE A 255 -1.44 14.27 3.83
N GLN A 256 -1.33 15.60 3.95
CA GLN A 256 -1.85 16.55 2.96
C GLN A 256 -1.33 16.23 1.55
N ILE A 257 -0.02 16.02 1.40
CA ILE A 257 0.57 15.76 0.08
C ILE A 257 0.24 14.35 -0.44
N TRP A 258 -0.21 13.43 0.41
CA TRP A 258 -0.61 12.08 0.01
C TRP A 258 -2.10 11.96 -0.35
N ARG A 259 -2.89 13.03 -0.21
CA ARG A 259 -4.33 13.03 -0.55
C ARG A 259 -4.62 12.85 -2.03
N ALA A 260 -3.69 13.22 -2.91
CA ALA A 260 -3.83 13.01 -4.34
C ALA A 260 -2.47 12.86 -5.04
N GLY A 261 -2.48 12.22 -6.21
CA GLY A 261 -1.31 12.12 -7.08
C GLY A 261 -0.23 11.15 -6.60
N CYS A 262 -0.40 10.50 -5.46
CA CYS A 262 0.50 9.46 -4.94
C CYS A 262 -0.16 8.07 -4.99
N ILE A 263 0.63 7.00 -4.85
CA ILE A 263 0.13 5.62 -4.92
C ILE A 263 -0.63 5.21 -3.65
N ILE A 264 -0.18 5.69 -2.48
CA ILE A 264 -0.81 5.35 -1.19
C ILE A 264 -2.07 6.18 -0.88
N GLN A 265 -2.59 6.92 -1.87
CA GLN A 265 -3.78 7.74 -1.71
C GLN A 265 -4.92 6.91 -1.09
N SER A 266 -5.36 7.32 0.11
CA SER A 266 -6.44 6.69 0.88
C SER A 266 -7.25 7.78 1.58
N GLU A 267 -8.44 8.10 1.04
CA GLU A 267 -9.18 9.29 1.45
C GLU A 267 -9.69 9.21 2.89
N ALA A 268 -10.21 8.06 3.31
CA ALA A 268 -10.75 7.88 4.66
C ALA A 268 -9.66 8.04 5.73
N ILE A 269 -8.53 7.36 5.55
CA ILE A 269 -7.37 7.47 6.43
C ILE A 269 -6.86 8.91 6.47
N ALA A 270 -6.77 9.58 5.32
CA ALA A 270 -6.31 10.96 5.26
C ALA A 270 -7.30 11.94 5.93
N ASP A 271 -8.61 11.74 5.75
CA ASP A 271 -9.66 12.52 6.42
C ASP A 271 -9.58 12.41 7.95
N MET A 272 -9.24 11.23 8.46
CA MET A 272 -9.05 10.99 9.90
C MET A 272 -7.74 11.58 10.41
N LEU A 273 -6.60 11.21 9.81
CA LEU A 273 -5.28 11.50 10.38
C LEU A 273 -4.85 12.95 10.19
N GLN A 274 -5.15 13.57 9.03
CA GLN A 274 -4.60 14.88 8.69
C GLN A 274 -4.97 15.98 9.70
N PRO A 275 -6.24 16.15 10.12
CA PRO A 275 -6.61 17.24 11.02
C PRO A 275 -5.99 17.09 12.42
N ILE A 276 -5.75 15.86 12.85
CA ILE A 276 -5.17 15.53 14.15
C ILE A 276 -3.66 15.77 14.12
N LEU A 277 -2.99 15.28 13.07
CA LEU A 277 -1.54 15.41 12.89
C LEU A 277 -1.09 16.82 12.45
N ALA A 278 -2.01 17.68 12.05
CA ALA A 278 -1.73 19.10 11.77
C ALA A 278 -1.74 19.97 13.03
N GLN A 279 -2.08 19.42 14.19
CA GLN A 279 -1.96 20.10 15.47
C GLN A 279 -0.49 20.14 15.89
N ASP A 280 -0.11 21.16 16.66
CA ASP A 280 1.26 21.34 17.17
C ASP A 280 1.54 20.41 18.35
N VAL A 281 1.37 19.10 18.13
CA VAL A 281 1.58 18.03 19.10
C VAL A 281 2.44 16.96 18.46
N GLN A 282 3.58 16.67 19.09
CA GLN A 282 4.46 15.62 18.62
C GLN A 282 3.87 14.24 18.99
N ILE A 283 3.43 13.50 17.98
CA ILE A 283 2.91 12.14 18.12
C ILE A 283 3.95 11.14 17.62
N MET A 284 4.50 10.33 18.52
CA MET A 284 5.53 9.33 18.21
C MET A 284 4.96 7.92 18.00
N ASN A 285 3.71 7.69 18.40
CA ASN A 285 2.99 6.44 18.20
C ASN A 285 1.58 6.79 17.74
N ILE A 286 1.26 6.48 16.49
CA ILE A 286 0.03 6.92 15.83
C ILE A 286 -1.20 6.23 16.42
N LYS A 287 -1.01 5.06 17.03
CA LYS A 287 -2.08 4.34 17.73
C LYS A 287 -2.58 5.08 18.97
N LEU A 288 -1.85 6.07 19.51
CA LEU A 288 -2.33 6.91 20.62
C LEU A 288 -3.40 7.93 20.19
N ILE A 289 -3.68 8.05 18.89
CA ILE A 289 -4.81 8.84 18.38
C ILE A 289 -6.10 8.06 18.63
N ASP A 290 -7.06 8.68 19.32
CA ASP A 290 -8.31 8.03 19.75
C ASP A 290 -9.09 7.39 18.58
N GLU A 291 -9.17 8.07 17.44
CA GLU A 291 -9.83 7.57 16.23
C GLU A 291 -9.10 6.36 15.66
N VAL A 292 -7.77 6.35 15.66
CA VAL A 292 -6.95 5.22 15.18
C VAL A 292 -7.13 4.02 16.10
N SER A 293 -7.04 4.23 17.42
CA SER A 293 -7.28 3.20 18.42
C SER A 293 -8.67 2.57 18.28
N ARG A 294 -9.70 3.40 18.08
CA ARG A 294 -11.07 2.94 17.89
C ARG A 294 -11.22 2.11 16.62
N ASP A 295 -10.72 2.61 15.49
CA ASP A 295 -10.83 1.89 14.22
C ASP A 295 -10.07 0.56 14.23
N LEU A 296 -8.89 0.51 14.85
CA LEU A 296 -8.16 -0.75 15.02
C LEU A 296 -8.92 -1.71 15.95
N HIS A 297 -9.46 -1.22 17.07
CA HIS A 297 -10.25 -2.04 18.00
C HIS A 297 -11.49 -2.62 17.32
N ASP A 298 -12.27 -1.79 16.63
CA ASP A 298 -13.51 -2.21 16.00
C ASP A 298 -13.25 -3.28 14.94
N ASN A 299 -12.14 -3.18 14.19
CA ASN A 299 -11.78 -4.11 13.11
C ASN A 299 -10.90 -5.28 13.55
N PHE A 300 -10.47 -5.35 14.81
CA PHE A 300 -9.57 -6.39 15.33
C PHE A 300 -10.12 -7.81 15.12
N GLU A 301 -11.39 -8.05 15.50
CA GLU A 301 -11.98 -9.38 15.39
C GLU A 301 -12.13 -9.82 13.93
N ALA A 302 -12.45 -8.89 13.02
CA ALA A 302 -12.52 -9.20 11.59
C ALA A 302 -11.15 -9.59 11.02
N LEU A 303 -10.09 -8.85 11.38
CA LEU A 303 -8.72 -9.19 11.00
C LEU A 303 -8.31 -10.56 11.55
N LYS A 304 -8.57 -10.81 12.83
CA LYS A 304 -8.30 -12.09 13.49
C LYS A 304 -9.03 -13.26 12.83
N GLU A 305 -10.33 -13.14 12.58
CA GLU A 305 -11.11 -14.17 11.90
C GLU A 305 -10.53 -14.50 10.51
N ILE A 306 -10.16 -13.48 9.73
CA ILE A 306 -9.57 -13.68 8.40
C ILE A 306 -8.20 -14.36 8.49
N VAL A 307 -7.37 -13.99 9.45
CA VAL A 307 -6.06 -14.65 9.67
C VAL A 307 -6.24 -16.11 10.08
N LEU A 308 -7.18 -16.41 10.97
CA LEU A 308 -7.51 -17.79 11.34
C LEU A 308 -7.96 -18.59 10.10
N ARG A 309 -8.92 -18.05 9.33
CA ARG A 309 -9.45 -18.73 8.14
C ARG A 309 -8.41 -18.93 7.05
N GLY A 310 -7.57 -17.92 6.79
CA GLY A 310 -6.49 -18.03 5.83
C GLY A 310 -5.46 -19.08 6.26
N THR A 311 -5.13 -19.15 7.55
CA THR A 311 -4.22 -20.18 8.08
C THR A 311 -4.81 -21.59 7.98
N GLU A 312 -6.09 -21.77 8.35
CA GLU A 312 -6.81 -23.05 8.22
C GLU A 312 -6.85 -23.55 6.77
N SER A 313 -6.89 -22.62 5.81
CA SER A 313 -6.99 -22.90 4.38
C SER A 313 -5.65 -22.89 3.64
N ASP A 314 -4.51 -22.87 4.34
CA ASP A 314 -3.16 -22.82 3.75
C ASP A 314 -2.94 -21.60 2.82
N ALA A 315 -3.64 -20.48 3.04
CA ALA A 315 -3.49 -19.25 2.27
C ALA A 315 -2.20 -18.49 2.66
N CYS A 316 -1.60 -17.80 1.68
CA CYS A 316 -0.45 -16.94 1.94
C CYS A 316 -0.94 -15.57 2.43
N ILE A 317 -0.92 -15.34 3.74
CA ILE A 317 -1.44 -14.11 4.38
C ILE A 317 -0.44 -13.41 5.34
N PRO A 318 0.82 -13.21 4.91
CA PRO A 318 1.89 -12.78 5.78
C PRO A 318 1.75 -11.30 6.24
N SER A 319 1.23 -10.38 5.41
CA SER A 319 0.98 -8.99 5.82
C SER A 319 -0.26 -8.83 6.68
N LEU A 320 -1.35 -9.57 6.40
CA LEU A 320 -2.53 -9.60 7.26
C LEU A 320 -2.19 -10.13 8.67
N SER A 321 -1.45 -11.24 8.75
CA SER A 321 -1.00 -11.80 10.04
C SER A 321 -0.01 -10.88 10.77
N ALA A 322 0.98 -10.32 10.07
CA ALA A 322 1.91 -9.35 10.67
C ALA A 322 1.21 -8.08 11.18
N SER A 323 0.12 -7.66 10.53
CA SER A 323 -0.69 -6.52 10.98
C SER A 323 -1.58 -6.85 12.18
N LEU A 324 -1.95 -8.12 12.38
CA LEU A 324 -2.67 -8.59 13.57
C LEU A 324 -1.76 -8.65 14.80
N GLU A 325 -0.50 -9.06 14.61
CA GLU A 325 0.50 -9.16 15.69
C GLU A 325 1.04 -7.79 16.13
N TYR A 326 0.95 -6.78 15.26
CA TYR A 326 1.39 -5.40 15.51
C TYR A 326 0.38 -4.58 16.30
#